data_AF-A0A850P9W8-F1
#
_entry.id   AF-A0A850P9W8-F1
#
_cell.length_a   1.000
_cell.length_b   1.000
_cell.length_c   1.000
_cell.angle_alpha   90.00
_cell.angle_beta   90.00
_cell.angle_gamma   90.00
#
_symmetry.space_group_name_H-M   'P 1'
#
loop_
_entity.id
_entity.type
_entity.pdbx_description
1 polymer ?
#
loop_
_entity_poly.entity_id
_entity_poly.type
_entity_poly.pdbx_seq_one_letter_code
_entity_poly.pdbx_strand_id
1 'polypeptide(L)' 'METGHSDREAEKNEATRQALAQADAGLFISGEAVKAWAASLGTDHPLPLPEPGQ' A
#
# COMPACT_ATOMS: atom_id res chain seq x y z
N MET A 1 22.94 -20.37 20.71
CA MET A 1 21.60 -19.83 20.47
C MET A 1 21.75 -18.73 19.44
N GLU A 2 21.46 -19.02 18.17
CA GLU A 2 21.46 -18.00 17.11
C GLU A 2 20.42 -18.42 16.06
N THR A 3 19.15 -18.41 16.46
CA THR A 3 18.01 -18.79 15.60
C THR A 3 17.13 -17.59 15.21
N GLY A 4 17.46 -16.38 15.68
CA GLY A 4 16.67 -15.17 15.38
C GLY A 4 17.02 -14.47 14.07
N HIS A 5 18.19 -14.76 13.47
CA HIS A 5 18.63 -14.08 12.24
C HIS A 5 17.94 -14.64 10.98
N SER A 6 17.68 -15.95 10.93
CA SER A 6 17.14 -16.60 9.73
C SER A 6 15.65 -16.34 9.50
N ASP A 7 14.88 -16.11 10.56
CA ASP A 7 13.44 -15.86 10.50
C ASP A 7 13.13 -14.47 9.93
N ARG A 8 13.85 -13.45 10.43
CA ARG A 8 13.76 -12.06 9.96
C ARG A 8 14.14 -11.91 8.49
N GLU A 9 15.12 -12.67 8.01
CA GLU A 9 15.55 -12.66 6.61
C GLU A 9 14.49 -13.30 5.69
N ALA A 10 13.79 -14.34 6.16
CA ALA A 10 12.69 -14.96 5.44
C ALA A 10 11.47 -14.02 5.34
N GLU A 11 11.09 -13.35 6.43
CA GLU A 11 10.01 -12.34 6.45
C GLU A 11 10.32 -11.17 5.51
N LYS A 12 11.56 -10.66 5.51
CA LYS A 12 11.99 -9.60 4.57
C LYS A 12 11.87 -10.04 3.12
N ASN A 13 12.23 -11.28 2.80
CA ASN A 13 12.12 -11.83 1.45
C ASN A 13 10.66 -12.00 1.02
N GLU A 14 9.78 -12.40 1.93
CA GLU A 14 8.34 -12.49 1.65
C GLU A 14 7.73 -11.11 1.46
N ALA A 15 8.00 -10.16 2.35
CA ALA A 15 7.54 -8.78 2.23
C ALA A 15 8.00 -8.13 0.92
N THR A 16 9.24 -8.40 0.50
CA THR A 16 9.77 -7.89 -0.79
C THR A 16 9.03 -8.50 -1.98
N ARG A 17 8.80 -9.83 -1.97
CA ARG A 17 8.06 -10.51 -3.05
C ARG A 17 6.60 -10.04 -3.12
N GLN A 18 5.98 -9.81 -1.98
CA GLN A 18 4.61 -9.31 -1.92
C GLN A 18 4.52 -7.87 -2.47
N ALA A 19 5.46 -7.00 -2.09
CA ALA A 19 5.53 -5.64 -2.63
C ALA A 19 5.75 -5.63 -4.15
N LEU A 20 6.60 -6.53 -4.66
CA LEU A 20 6.79 -6.71 -6.11
C LEU A 20 5.52 -7.20 -6.80
N ALA A 21 4.83 -8.20 -6.23
CA ALA A 21 3.57 -8.70 -6.78
C ALA A 21 2.47 -7.63 -6.81
N GLN A 22 2.42 -6.75 -5.80
CA GLN A 22 1.49 -5.63 -5.77
C GLN A 22 1.82 -4.58 -6.85
N ALA A 23 3.11 -4.32 -7.08
CA ALA A 23 3.57 -3.43 -8.16
C ALA A 23 3.28 -4.01 -9.55
N ASP A 24 3.54 -5.30 -9.77
CA ASP A 24 3.21 -6.03 -11.01
C ASP A 24 1.70 -6.08 -11.27
N ALA A 25 0.89 -6.21 -10.21
CA ALA A 25 -0.57 -6.18 -10.30
C ALA A 25 -1.14 -4.79 -10.60
N GLY A 26 -0.31 -3.74 -10.70
CA GLY A 26 -0.77 -2.38 -10.95
C GLY A 26 -1.61 -1.80 -9.81
N LEU A 27 -1.45 -2.32 -8.58
CA LEU A 27 -2.14 -1.84 -7.39
C LEU A 27 -1.56 -0.51 -6.93
N PHE A 28 -1.77 0.52 -7.74
CA PHE A 28 -1.43 1.89 -7.43
C PHE A 28 -2.71 2.69 -7.22
N ILE A 29 -2.66 3.60 -6.26
CA ILE A 29 -3.68 4.62 -6.09
C ILE A 29 -3.29 5.79 -6.98
N SER A 30 -4.19 6.25 -7.85
CA SER A 30 -3.89 7.38 -8.71
C SER A 30 -3.68 8.66 -7.88
N GLY A 31 -2.69 9.47 -8.26
CA GLY A 31 -2.43 10.73 -7.57
C GLY A 31 -3.61 11.71 -7.65
N GLU A 32 -4.47 11.58 -8.65
CA GLU A 32 -5.70 12.36 -8.77
C GLU A 32 -6.75 11.91 -7.73
N ALA A 33 -6.94 10.61 -7.54
CA ALA A 33 -7.86 10.08 -6.52
C ALA A 33 -7.46 10.53 -5.11
N VAL A 34 -6.15 10.54 -4.81
CA VAL A 34 -5.63 11.07 -3.53
C VAL A 34 -5.93 12.56 -3.37
N LYS A 35 -5.76 13.36 -4.43
CA LYS A 35 -6.05 14.81 -4.38
C LYS A 35 -7.53 15.10 -4.19
N ALA A 36 -8.40 14.39 -4.92
CA ALA A 36 -9.84 14.54 -4.80
C ALA A 36 -10.32 14.17 -3.39
N TRP A 37 -9.84 13.03 -2.86
CA TRP A 37 -10.08 12.64 -1.49
C TRP A 37 -9.62 13.71 -0.50
N ALA A 38 -8.36 14.16 -0.59
CA ALA A 38 -7.82 15.17 0.32
C ALA A 38 -8.61 16.49 0.26
N ALA A 39 -9.07 16.91 -0.92
CA ALA A 39 -9.89 18.12 -1.09
C ALA A 39 -11.29 18.00 -0.48
N SER A 40 -11.83 16.78 -0.37
CA SER A 40 -13.13 16.54 0.27
C SER A 40 -13.07 16.55 1.80
N LEU A 41 -11.88 16.38 2.39
CA LEU A 41 -11.67 16.40 3.83
C LEU A 41 -12.01 17.79 4.37
N GLY A 42 -12.92 17.87 5.34
CA GLY A 42 -13.38 19.13 5.91
C GLY A 42 -14.60 19.75 5.21
N THR A 43 -15.22 19.04 4.27
CA THR A 43 -16.54 19.37 3.72
C THR A 43 -17.64 18.53 4.38
N ASP A 44 -18.91 18.87 4.16
CA ASP A 44 -20.06 18.10 4.65
C ASP A 44 -20.15 16.67 4.05
N HIS A 45 -19.42 16.41 2.97
CA HIS A 45 -19.43 15.12 2.25
C HIS A 45 -17.99 14.67 1.94
N PRO A 46 -17.25 14.16 2.94
CA PRO A 46 -15.92 13.59 2.69
C PRO A 46 -16.02 12.33 1.82
N LEU A 47 -15.10 12.22 0.86
CA LEU A 47 -14.95 11.05 0.01
C LEU A 47 -14.30 9.89 0.79
N PRO A 48 -14.60 8.63 0.42
CA PRO A 48 -13.91 7.48 0.98
C PRO A 48 -12.43 7.47 0.59
N LEU A 49 -11.62 6.76 1.38
CA LEU A 49 -10.20 6.58 1.09
C LEU A 49 -10.04 5.86 -0.26
N PRO A 50 -9.23 6.38 -1.19
CA PRO A 50 -9.09 5.78 -2.51
C PRO A 50 -8.35 4.45 -2.43
N GLU A 51 -8.83 3.47 -3.20
CA GLU A 51 -8.29 2.11 -3.21
C GLU A 51 -7.37 1.88 -4.43
N PRO A 52 -6.37 0.99 -4.32
CA PRO A 52 -5.48 0.68 -5.44
C PRO A 52 -6.24 -0.01 -6.59
N GLY A 53 -5.90 0.32 -7.85
CA GLY A 53 -6.48 -0.34 -9.03
C GLY A 53 -7.82 0.23 -9.52
N GLN A 54 -8.14 1.48 -9.15
CA GLN A 54 -9.25 2.27 -9.69
C GLN A 54 -8.92 2.92 -11.03
#